data_AF-A0AAD7B1V8-F1
#
_entry.id   AF-A0AAD7B1V8-F1
#
_cell.length_a   1.000
_cell.length_b   1.000
_cell.length_c   1.000
_cell.angle_alpha   90.00
_cell.angle_beta   90.00
_cell.angle_gamma   90.00
#
_symmetry.space_group_name_H-M   'P 1'
#
loop_
_entity.id
_entity.type
_entity.pdbx_description
1 polymer ?
#
loop_
_entity_poly.entity_id
_entity_poly.type
_entity_poly.pdbx_seq_one_letter_code
_entity_poly.pdbx_strand_id
1 'polypeptide(L)'
;MIVPQAKDSQSPEAPMEAPPAYDTAEASSSSSRPAPVEKVSPRSPTSPSSSTVKPRGVQKSTWNHLQDDMGGLLVGMGLGTTQYRVAQEVRKTVTGLIHDLVRDQTIDSNMACDGILESCNEICVAHSIDIASLLQRAYIEGHTPLYWAIVKRPTDQLEPKDLEPPPLIRALLRYSAPLRDATLRDVRLACLHNCDQWLFQSLRMSPEFGALSHKDQLLLGVQVPPDTLKIGEPARHDAPFSVEFEVAHFQKRMRISRLVTLDFISHARMWQITFFIADGDWGLNDGEWAARLSLLNPSPPTTVQATYTLDLHAPEDDVPEKLELTGKLEADDKNLSAALPDAVQYPRSPFLTSEGNLRGTLTVQITQKK
;
A
#
# COMPACT_ATOMS: atom_id res chain seq x y z
N MET A 1 -53.30 44.47 17.71
CA MET A 1 -53.57 43.10 18.21
C MET A 1 -54.73 42.52 17.41
N ILE A 2 -54.42 41.85 16.30
CA ILE A 2 -55.28 40.86 15.64
C ILE A 2 -54.31 39.86 15.04
N VAL A 3 -54.33 38.64 15.57
CA VAL A 3 -53.63 37.47 15.04
C VAL A 3 -54.53 36.83 13.99
N PRO A 4 -54.00 36.41 12.84
CA PRO A 4 -54.62 35.32 12.09
C PRO A 4 -53.72 34.10 12.01
N GLN A 5 -54.39 32.96 12.18
CA GLN A 5 -53.89 31.60 12.20
C GLN A 5 -53.31 31.12 10.86
N ALA A 6 -52.43 30.14 11.03
CA ALA A 6 -52.08 28.98 10.20
C ALA A 6 -52.84 28.74 8.88
N LYS A 7 -52.06 28.36 7.86
CA LYS A 7 -52.52 27.49 6.78
C LYS A 7 -51.44 26.48 6.41
N ASP A 8 -51.67 25.24 6.81
CA ASP A 8 -51.02 24.05 6.29
C ASP A 8 -51.15 23.98 4.77
N SER A 9 -50.08 23.56 4.10
CA SER A 9 -50.10 23.15 2.70
C SER A 9 -49.26 21.89 2.57
N GLN A 10 -49.91 20.76 2.87
CA GLN A 10 -49.50 19.43 2.41
C GLN A 10 -49.59 19.38 0.89
N SER A 11 -48.47 19.08 0.25
CA SER A 11 -48.41 18.75 -1.18
C SER A 11 -48.63 17.24 -1.34
N PRO A 12 -49.40 16.78 -2.34
CA PRO A 12 -49.65 15.36 -2.56
C PRO A 12 -48.43 14.68 -3.22
N GLU A 13 -47.90 13.64 -2.58
CA GLU A 13 -46.96 12.70 -3.17
C GLU A 13 -47.64 11.94 -4.32
N ALA A 14 -47.00 11.96 -5.49
CA ALA A 14 -47.36 11.11 -6.62
C ALA A 14 -46.74 9.70 -6.44
N PRO A 15 -47.47 8.62 -6.74
CA PRO A 15 -46.93 7.27 -6.71
C PRO A 15 -45.96 7.06 -7.88
N MET A 16 -44.68 6.76 -7.57
CA MET A 16 -43.72 6.34 -8.59
C MET A 16 -44.02 4.90 -9.01
N GLU A 17 -44.33 4.72 -10.30
CA GLU A 17 -44.40 3.45 -10.99
C GLU A 17 -43.05 2.72 -10.92
N ALA A 18 -43.09 1.45 -10.51
CA ALA A 18 -41.95 0.54 -10.57
C ALA A 18 -41.67 0.11 -12.02
N PRO A 19 -40.38 -0.04 -12.42
CA PRO A 19 -40.04 -0.54 -13.75
C PRO A 19 -40.38 -2.04 -13.90
N PRO A 20 -40.69 -2.51 -15.13
CA PRO A 20 -41.07 -3.90 -15.39
C PRO A 20 -39.89 -4.88 -15.19
N ALA A 21 -40.20 -6.04 -14.61
CA ALA A 21 -39.30 -7.18 -14.50
C ALA A 21 -39.01 -7.77 -15.89
N TYR A 22 -37.73 -7.97 -16.21
CA TYR A 22 -37.34 -8.75 -17.38
C TYR A 22 -37.28 -10.23 -17.05
N ASP A 23 -38.08 -11.00 -17.78
CA ASP A 23 -38.13 -12.46 -17.75
C ASP A 23 -36.81 -13.08 -18.23
N THR A 24 -36.35 -14.05 -17.45
CA THR A 24 -35.24 -14.96 -17.75
C THR A 24 -35.71 -16.01 -18.76
N ALA A 25 -35.17 -15.99 -19.98
CA ALA A 25 -35.40 -17.04 -20.96
C ALA A 25 -34.51 -18.26 -20.67
N GLU A 26 -35.11 -19.34 -20.16
CA GLU A 26 -34.56 -20.70 -20.21
C GLU A 26 -34.69 -21.26 -21.65
N ALA A 27 -33.60 -21.81 -22.18
CA ALA A 27 -33.63 -22.61 -23.41
C ALA A 27 -33.27 -24.05 -23.09
N SER A 28 -34.31 -24.88 -23.09
CA SER A 28 -34.29 -26.34 -23.00
C SER A 28 -33.81 -26.96 -24.31
N SER A 29 -32.99 -28.01 -24.25
CA SER A 29 -33.01 -29.07 -25.27
C SER A 29 -32.51 -30.40 -24.71
N SER A 30 -33.46 -31.16 -24.17
CA SER A 30 -33.36 -32.61 -23.97
C SER A 30 -33.85 -33.34 -25.23
N SER A 31 -33.02 -34.20 -25.81
CA SER A 31 -33.46 -35.22 -26.77
C SER A 31 -33.03 -36.60 -26.26
N SER A 32 -34.00 -37.50 -26.15
CA SER A 32 -33.90 -38.83 -25.58
C SER A 32 -34.22 -39.92 -26.61
N ARG A 33 -33.78 -41.15 -26.29
CA ARG A 33 -34.12 -42.51 -26.82
C ARG A 33 -33.15 -43.16 -27.84
N PRO A 34 -33.17 -44.51 -27.97
CA PRO A 34 -33.08 -45.55 -26.91
C PRO A 34 -32.12 -46.71 -27.29
N ALA A 35 -31.85 -47.61 -26.34
CA ALA A 35 -31.07 -48.85 -26.51
C ALA A 35 -31.78 -49.91 -27.39
N PRO A 36 -31.03 -50.92 -27.92
CA PRO A 36 -31.21 -52.27 -27.35
C PRO A 36 -29.96 -53.20 -27.33
N VAL A 37 -29.87 -53.96 -26.23
CA VAL A 37 -29.63 -55.42 -26.07
C VAL A 37 -28.47 -56.15 -26.80
N GLU A 38 -27.55 -56.65 -25.95
CA GLU A 38 -26.76 -57.90 -25.95
C GLU A 38 -26.18 -58.54 -27.24
N LYS A 39 -24.86 -58.76 -27.23
CA LYS A 39 -24.29 -60.10 -27.47
C LYS A 39 -22.89 -60.29 -26.87
N VAL A 40 -22.67 -61.52 -26.44
CA VAL A 40 -21.61 -62.09 -25.62
C VAL A 40 -20.27 -62.33 -26.36
N SER A 41 -19.18 -62.38 -25.56
CA SER A 41 -17.91 -63.15 -25.70
C SER A 41 -16.57 -62.45 -26.06
N PRO A 42 -15.41 -63.03 -25.65
CA PRO A 42 -14.32 -62.31 -24.98
C PRO A 42 -13.01 -62.22 -25.80
N ARG A 43 -12.08 -61.33 -25.41
CA ARG A 43 -10.61 -61.50 -25.58
C ARG A 43 -9.77 -60.37 -24.96
N SER A 44 -8.83 -60.82 -24.11
CA SER A 44 -7.45 -60.35 -23.88
C SER A 44 -7.14 -58.95 -23.29
N PRO A 45 -6.20 -58.88 -22.33
CA PRO A 45 -5.71 -57.62 -21.77
C PRO A 45 -4.65 -57.00 -22.67
N THR A 46 -4.82 -55.72 -23.02
CA THR A 46 -3.75 -54.89 -23.61
C THR A 46 -3.50 -53.71 -22.66
N SER A 47 -2.24 -53.55 -22.29
CA SER A 47 -1.73 -52.57 -21.34
C SER A 47 -2.05 -51.12 -21.75
N PRO A 48 -2.41 -50.22 -20.82
CA PRO A 48 -2.46 -48.79 -21.11
C PRO A 48 -1.06 -48.17 -20.95
N SER A 49 -0.51 -47.72 -22.07
CA SER A 49 0.59 -46.74 -22.11
C SER A 49 0.05 -45.38 -21.67
N SER A 50 0.43 -44.94 -20.47
CA SER A 50 0.19 -43.59 -19.97
C SER A 50 1.15 -42.61 -20.63
N SER A 51 0.60 -41.69 -21.40
CA SER A 51 1.30 -40.48 -21.85
C SER A 51 1.38 -39.49 -20.69
N THR A 52 2.47 -39.58 -19.93
CA THR A 52 2.87 -38.56 -18.96
C THR A 52 3.31 -37.29 -19.71
N VAL A 53 2.42 -36.30 -19.76
CA VAL A 53 2.78 -34.92 -20.10
C VAL A 53 3.62 -34.38 -18.94
N LYS A 54 4.93 -34.23 -19.18
CA LYS A 54 5.86 -33.66 -18.21
C LYS A 54 5.65 -32.14 -18.13
N PRO A 55 5.49 -31.55 -16.94
CA PRO A 55 5.59 -30.11 -16.78
C PRO A 55 7.04 -29.68 -17.10
N ARG A 56 7.15 -28.59 -17.87
CA ARG A 56 8.41 -28.00 -18.31
C ARG A 56 9.08 -27.36 -17.09
N GLY A 57 9.93 -28.12 -16.41
CA GLY A 57 10.71 -27.66 -15.28
C GLY A 57 11.66 -26.53 -15.70
N VAL A 58 11.56 -25.39 -15.02
CA VAL A 58 12.53 -24.30 -15.07
C VAL A 58 13.89 -24.89 -14.67
N GLN A 59 14.80 -25.01 -15.63
CA GLN A 59 16.11 -25.63 -15.43
C GLN A 59 16.98 -24.73 -14.54
N LYS A 60 17.20 -25.15 -13.28
CA LYS A 60 18.20 -24.59 -12.36
C LYS A 60 19.66 -24.90 -12.76
N SER A 61 19.94 -25.38 -13.97
CA SER A 61 21.22 -26.00 -14.32
C SER A 61 22.28 -25.09 -14.93
N THR A 62 21.98 -23.81 -15.18
CA THR A 62 22.92 -22.94 -15.90
C THR A 62 23.96 -22.24 -15.00
N TRP A 63 23.72 -22.17 -13.69
CA TRP A 63 24.60 -21.44 -12.76
C TRP A 63 25.76 -22.29 -12.20
N ASN A 64 25.55 -23.59 -12.00
CA ASN A 64 26.60 -24.47 -11.47
C ASN A 64 27.81 -24.59 -12.43
N HIS A 65 27.65 -24.29 -13.71
CA HIS A 65 28.74 -24.37 -14.69
C HIS A 65 29.67 -23.14 -14.67
N LEU A 66 29.26 -22.00 -14.09
CA LEU A 66 30.12 -20.81 -14.00
C LEU A 66 31.06 -20.84 -12.78
N GLN A 67 30.79 -21.71 -11.81
CA GLN A 67 31.54 -21.75 -10.55
C GLN A 67 32.79 -22.64 -10.62
N ASP A 68 32.79 -23.67 -11.47
CA ASP A 68 33.88 -24.65 -11.54
C ASP A 68 35.08 -24.24 -12.44
N ASP A 69 34.96 -23.20 -13.27
CA ASP A 69 35.98 -22.88 -14.29
C ASP A 69 36.94 -21.72 -13.94
N MET A 70 36.83 -21.13 -12.74
CA MET A 70 37.68 -19.99 -12.34
C MET A 70 38.61 -20.23 -11.14
N GLY A 71 38.59 -21.42 -10.53
CA GLY A 71 39.29 -21.69 -9.26
C GLY A 71 40.79 -22.00 -9.34
N GLY A 72 41.38 -22.20 -10.52
CA GLY A 72 42.63 -22.97 -10.64
C GLY A 72 43.98 -22.24 -10.81
N LEU A 73 44.04 -20.95 -11.18
CA LEU A 73 45.26 -20.46 -11.86
C LEU A 73 45.91 -19.15 -11.35
N LEU A 74 45.52 -18.60 -10.19
CA LEU A 74 46.01 -17.28 -9.78
C LEU A 74 46.36 -17.18 -8.28
N VAL A 75 47.31 -17.99 -7.79
CA VAL A 75 47.84 -17.89 -6.41
C VAL A 75 49.26 -17.29 -6.35
N GLY A 76 49.93 -17.05 -7.48
CA GLY A 76 51.29 -16.49 -7.51
C GLY A 76 51.37 -15.17 -8.27
N MET A 77 51.76 -14.09 -7.58
CA MET A 77 52.11 -12.75 -8.08
C MET A 77 50.95 -11.74 -8.28
N GLY A 78 50.90 -10.70 -7.42
CA GLY A 78 50.25 -9.41 -7.74
C GLY A 78 48.78 -9.22 -7.31
N LEU A 79 48.35 -9.91 -6.27
CA LEU A 79 46.97 -10.27 -5.89
C LEU A 79 46.03 -9.16 -5.34
N GLY A 80 46.07 -7.93 -5.88
CA GLY A 80 45.10 -6.88 -5.53
C GLY A 80 44.06 -6.58 -6.63
N THR A 81 44.45 -6.70 -7.89
CA THR A 81 43.63 -6.20 -9.02
C THR A 81 42.64 -7.23 -9.56
N THR A 82 42.84 -8.52 -9.31
CA THR A 82 41.98 -9.60 -9.83
C THR A 82 40.67 -9.69 -9.06
N GLN A 83 40.70 -9.65 -7.73
CA GLN A 83 39.48 -9.70 -6.89
C GLN A 83 38.54 -8.53 -7.17
N TYR A 84 39.07 -7.33 -7.35
CA TYR A 84 38.26 -6.15 -7.69
C TYR A 84 37.53 -6.33 -9.03
N ARG A 85 38.21 -6.87 -10.05
CA ARG A 85 37.59 -7.12 -11.36
C ARG A 85 36.47 -8.15 -11.27
N VAL A 86 36.73 -9.27 -10.58
CA VAL A 86 35.70 -10.31 -10.35
C VAL A 86 34.50 -9.72 -9.61
N ALA A 87 34.72 -8.94 -8.56
CA ALA A 87 33.61 -8.28 -7.83
C ALA A 87 32.80 -7.32 -8.72
N GLN A 88 33.44 -6.62 -9.66
CA GLN A 88 32.73 -5.74 -10.60
C GLN A 88 31.93 -6.54 -11.64
N GLU A 89 32.46 -7.65 -12.13
CA GLU A 89 31.74 -8.56 -13.03
C GLU A 89 30.53 -9.17 -12.32
N VAL A 90 30.69 -9.62 -11.08
CA VAL A 90 29.60 -10.12 -10.24
C VAL A 90 28.53 -9.03 -10.04
N ARG A 91 28.92 -7.81 -9.67
CA ARG A 91 27.98 -6.69 -9.55
C ARG A 91 27.22 -6.45 -10.84
N LYS A 92 27.92 -6.41 -11.98
CA LYS A 92 27.30 -6.20 -13.30
C LYS A 92 26.28 -7.29 -13.61
N THR A 93 26.66 -8.55 -13.42
CA THR A 93 25.78 -9.71 -13.64
C THR A 93 24.54 -9.64 -12.73
N VAL A 94 24.72 -9.43 -11.43
CA VAL A 94 23.62 -9.32 -10.47
C VAL A 94 22.70 -8.15 -10.81
N THR A 95 23.24 -6.97 -11.13
CA THR A 95 22.41 -5.82 -11.55
C THR A 95 21.66 -6.07 -12.86
N GLY A 96 22.25 -6.82 -13.80
CA GLY A 96 21.59 -7.23 -15.04
C GLY A 96 20.40 -8.14 -14.77
N LEU A 97 20.57 -9.15 -13.92
CA LEU A 97 19.49 -10.05 -13.53
C LEU A 97 18.35 -9.31 -12.82
N ILE A 98 18.68 -8.43 -11.88
CA ILE A 98 17.67 -7.61 -11.18
C ILE A 98 16.95 -6.69 -12.16
N HIS A 99 17.67 -6.08 -13.10
CA HIS A 99 17.08 -5.24 -14.14
C HIS A 99 16.10 -6.04 -15.02
N ASP A 100 16.49 -7.24 -15.45
CA ASP A 100 15.63 -8.11 -16.26
C ASP A 100 14.39 -8.57 -15.47
N LEU A 101 14.55 -8.89 -14.19
CA LEU A 101 13.45 -9.22 -13.28
C LEU A 101 12.44 -8.08 -13.13
N VAL A 102 12.92 -6.83 -13.02
CA VAL A 102 12.06 -5.64 -12.91
C VAL A 102 11.41 -5.29 -14.26
N ARG A 103 12.06 -5.62 -15.37
CA ARG A 103 11.56 -5.39 -16.73
C ARG A 103 10.46 -6.38 -17.11
N ASP A 104 10.59 -7.65 -16.72
CA ASP A 104 9.68 -8.74 -17.07
C ASP A 104 8.88 -9.21 -15.85
N GLN A 105 7.86 -8.42 -15.47
CA GLN A 105 6.96 -8.72 -14.34
C GLN A 105 5.81 -9.66 -14.73
N THR A 106 6.09 -10.69 -15.52
CA THR A 106 5.12 -11.75 -15.79
C THR A 106 4.79 -12.56 -14.54
N ILE A 107 3.66 -13.26 -14.56
CA ILE A 107 3.18 -14.07 -13.42
C ILE A 107 4.25 -15.10 -13.00
N ASP A 108 4.91 -15.74 -13.97
CA ASP A 108 5.96 -16.73 -13.72
C ASP A 108 7.19 -16.08 -13.05
N SER A 109 7.58 -14.87 -13.47
CA SER A 109 8.68 -14.12 -12.86
C SER A 109 8.40 -13.76 -11.40
N ASN A 110 7.15 -13.43 -11.06
CA ASN A 110 6.76 -13.10 -9.68
C ASN A 110 6.85 -14.30 -8.74
N MET A 111 6.67 -15.53 -9.24
CA MET A 111 6.86 -16.74 -8.41
C MET A 111 8.34 -17.10 -8.24
N ALA A 112 9.18 -16.78 -9.21
CA ALA A 112 10.60 -17.10 -9.20
C ALA A 112 11.49 -16.02 -8.53
N CYS A 113 10.95 -14.81 -8.29
CA CYS A 113 11.73 -13.65 -7.85
C CYS A 113 12.51 -13.90 -6.56
N ASP A 114 11.90 -14.55 -5.57
CA ASP A 114 12.54 -14.85 -4.27
C ASP A 114 13.78 -15.73 -4.46
N GLY A 115 13.68 -16.80 -5.26
CA GLY A 115 14.79 -17.71 -5.51
C GLY A 115 15.91 -17.08 -6.35
N ILE A 116 15.58 -16.18 -7.27
CA ILE A 116 16.56 -15.43 -8.05
C ILE A 116 17.33 -14.46 -7.14
N LEU A 117 16.62 -13.71 -6.29
CA LEU A 117 17.24 -12.76 -5.37
C LEU A 117 18.03 -13.45 -4.26
N GLU A 118 17.58 -14.61 -3.78
CA GLU A 118 18.34 -15.47 -2.87
C GLU A 118 19.67 -15.90 -3.47
N SER A 119 19.66 -16.40 -4.71
CA SER A 119 20.88 -16.77 -5.44
C SER A 119 21.80 -15.56 -5.66
N CYS A 120 21.24 -14.39 -6.00
CA CYS A 120 22.01 -13.16 -6.12
C CYS A 120 22.64 -12.76 -4.78
N ASN A 121 21.94 -12.94 -3.67
CA ASN A 121 22.43 -12.65 -2.33
C ASN A 121 23.59 -13.59 -1.95
N GLU A 122 23.46 -14.90 -2.18
CA GLU A 122 24.53 -15.88 -1.93
C GLU A 122 25.81 -15.54 -2.70
N ILE A 123 25.68 -15.20 -4.00
CA ILE A 123 26.81 -14.79 -4.84
C ILE A 123 27.40 -13.47 -4.33
N CYS A 124 26.57 -12.49 -3.97
CA CYS A 124 27.04 -11.23 -3.40
C CYS A 124 27.85 -11.46 -2.12
N VAL A 125 27.36 -12.30 -1.20
CA VAL A 125 28.04 -12.67 0.05
C VAL A 125 29.38 -13.34 -0.23
N ALA A 126 29.44 -14.30 -1.17
CA ALA A 126 30.68 -14.98 -1.54
C ALA A 126 31.77 -14.03 -2.06
N HIS A 127 31.38 -12.88 -2.62
CA HIS A 127 32.28 -11.85 -3.15
C HIS A 127 32.35 -10.59 -2.29
N SER A 128 31.88 -10.63 -1.03
CA SER A 128 31.88 -9.48 -0.11
C SER A 128 31.18 -8.23 -0.69
N ILE A 129 30.10 -8.43 -1.43
CA ILE A 129 29.21 -7.40 -1.95
C ILE A 129 27.96 -7.37 -1.07
N ASP A 130 27.57 -6.19 -0.61
CA ASP A 130 26.31 -6.00 0.09
C ASP A 130 25.15 -5.84 -0.92
N ILE A 131 24.26 -6.83 -0.98
CA ILE A 131 23.11 -6.79 -1.89
C ILE A 131 22.13 -5.66 -1.54
N ALA A 132 21.99 -5.32 -0.25
CA ALA A 132 21.09 -4.24 0.18
C ALA A 132 21.57 -2.89 -0.38
N SER A 133 22.87 -2.61 -0.24
CA SER A 133 23.50 -1.46 -0.89
C SER A 133 23.37 -1.47 -2.41
N LEU A 134 23.34 -2.63 -3.05
CA LEU A 134 23.20 -2.75 -4.51
C LEU A 134 21.78 -2.43 -4.97
N LEU A 135 20.77 -3.00 -4.30
CA LEU A 135 19.35 -2.81 -4.59
C LEU A 135 18.85 -1.39 -4.30
N GLN A 136 19.49 -0.68 -3.37
CA GLN A 136 19.15 0.70 -3.04
C GLN A 136 19.82 1.75 -3.93
N ARG A 137 20.61 1.34 -4.93
CA ARG A 137 21.27 2.27 -5.87
C ARG A 137 20.36 2.64 -7.04
N ALA A 138 20.42 3.91 -7.41
CA ALA A 138 19.71 4.48 -8.53
C ALA A 138 20.40 4.21 -9.89
N TYR A 139 20.46 2.95 -10.32
CA TYR A 139 21.20 2.55 -11.53
C TYR A 139 20.31 2.30 -12.76
N ILE A 140 18.98 2.28 -12.60
CA ILE A 140 18.05 2.12 -13.72
C ILE A 140 17.43 3.48 -13.98
N GLU A 141 17.91 4.19 -15.01
CA GLU A 141 17.38 5.51 -15.41
C GLU A 141 17.32 6.53 -14.26
N GLY A 142 18.26 6.48 -13.31
CA GLY A 142 18.31 7.40 -12.17
C GLY A 142 17.39 7.04 -10.99
N HIS A 143 16.74 5.88 -11.02
CA HIS A 143 15.90 5.36 -9.95
C HIS A 143 16.32 3.94 -9.52
N THR A 144 15.81 3.52 -8.36
CA THR A 144 16.06 2.18 -7.80
C THR A 144 15.27 1.09 -8.54
N PRO A 145 15.73 -0.18 -8.51
CA PRO A 145 14.93 -1.33 -8.91
C PRO A 145 13.55 -1.37 -8.28
N LEU A 146 13.43 -0.98 -7.00
CA LEU A 146 12.18 -0.98 -6.26
C LEU A 146 11.18 0.06 -6.82
N TYR A 147 11.65 1.25 -7.20
CA TYR A 147 10.85 2.25 -7.90
C TYR A 147 10.25 1.69 -9.19
N TRP A 148 11.10 1.11 -10.04
CA TRP A 148 10.64 0.57 -11.33
C TRP A 148 9.74 -0.65 -11.18
N ALA A 149 9.96 -1.46 -10.13
CA ALA A 149 9.08 -2.56 -9.80
C ALA A 149 7.64 -2.07 -9.54
N ILE A 150 7.50 -0.96 -8.79
CA ILE A 150 6.21 -0.34 -8.50
C ILE A 150 5.61 0.32 -9.74
N VAL A 151 6.39 1.13 -10.47
CA VAL A 151 5.88 1.90 -11.62
C VAL A 151 5.40 0.98 -12.75
N LYS A 152 6.14 -0.10 -13.04
CA LYS A 152 5.80 -1.04 -14.14
C LYS A 152 4.77 -2.10 -13.74
N ARG A 153 4.26 -2.06 -12.51
CA ARG A 153 3.25 -3.00 -12.03
C ARG A 153 1.98 -2.88 -12.89
N PRO A 154 1.40 -4.00 -13.37
CA PRO A 154 0.09 -3.96 -14.02
C PRO A 154 -0.99 -3.49 -13.03
N THR A 155 -1.66 -2.37 -13.34
CA THR A 155 -2.74 -1.81 -12.50
C THR A 155 -4.02 -2.65 -12.54
N ASP A 156 -4.23 -3.44 -13.60
CA ASP A 156 -5.46 -4.22 -13.82
C ASP A 156 -5.62 -5.42 -12.87
N GLN A 157 -4.63 -5.69 -12.01
CA GLN A 157 -4.78 -6.71 -10.97
C GLN A 157 -5.68 -6.15 -9.87
N LEU A 158 -6.96 -6.56 -9.90
CA LEU A 158 -7.98 -6.38 -8.86
C LEU A 158 -7.33 -6.24 -7.48
N GLU A 159 -7.69 -5.19 -6.75
CA GLU A 159 -7.22 -4.93 -5.39
C GLU A 159 -7.23 -6.24 -4.60
N PRO A 160 -6.04 -6.75 -4.22
CA PRO A 160 -5.96 -8.01 -3.49
C PRO A 160 -6.76 -7.89 -2.20
N LYS A 161 -7.53 -8.93 -1.88
CA LYS A 161 -8.26 -9.02 -0.60
C LYS A 161 -7.30 -8.96 0.60
N ASP A 162 -6.06 -9.36 0.38
CA ASP A 162 -5.00 -9.37 1.38
C ASP A 162 -4.13 -8.14 1.22
N LEU A 163 -3.82 -7.46 2.33
CA LEU A 163 -2.94 -6.28 2.40
C LEU A 163 -1.46 -6.58 2.09
N GLU A 164 -1.16 -7.69 1.39
CA GLU A 164 0.21 -8.09 1.09
C GLU A 164 0.73 -7.45 -0.21
N PRO A 165 1.96 -6.92 -0.21
CA PRO A 165 2.55 -6.37 -1.41
C PRO A 165 2.84 -7.48 -2.43
N PRO A 166 2.85 -7.15 -3.74
CA PRO A 166 3.19 -8.11 -4.78
C PRO A 166 4.51 -8.86 -4.50
N PRO A 167 4.63 -10.15 -4.86
CA PRO A 167 5.78 -10.99 -4.50
C PRO A 167 7.14 -10.37 -4.84
N LEU A 168 7.26 -9.77 -6.04
CA LEU A 168 8.50 -9.11 -6.46
C LEU A 168 8.86 -7.91 -5.56
N ILE A 169 7.88 -7.07 -5.24
CA ILE A 169 8.09 -5.89 -4.38
C ILE A 169 8.47 -6.35 -2.97
N ARG A 170 7.76 -7.37 -2.44
CA ARG A 170 8.06 -7.99 -1.14
C ARG A 170 9.48 -8.55 -1.09
N ALA A 171 9.88 -9.29 -2.12
CA ALA A 171 11.22 -9.87 -2.21
C ALA A 171 12.29 -8.77 -2.25
N LEU A 172 12.10 -7.75 -3.10
CA LEU A 172 13.03 -6.62 -3.19
C LEU A 172 13.15 -5.86 -1.86
N LEU A 173 12.04 -5.63 -1.13
CA LEU A 173 12.08 -5.00 0.20
C LEU A 173 12.89 -5.82 1.19
N ARG A 174 12.64 -7.13 1.25
CA ARG A 174 13.33 -8.05 2.15
C ARG A 174 14.85 -8.02 1.97
N TYR A 175 15.33 -8.07 0.72
CA TYR A 175 16.77 -8.01 0.42
C TYR A 175 17.35 -6.59 0.44
N SER A 176 16.51 -5.56 0.45
CA SER A 176 16.95 -4.16 0.54
C SER A 176 17.03 -3.65 1.98
N ALA A 177 16.42 -4.33 2.96
CA ALA A 177 16.36 -3.85 4.33
C ALA A 177 17.75 -3.78 5.00
N PRO A 178 18.04 -2.74 5.81
CA PRO A 178 17.20 -1.57 6.10
C PRO A 178 17.22 -0.54 4.96
N LEU A 179 16.06 0.06 4.68
CA LEU A 179 15.93 1.07 3.62
C LEU A 179 16.54 2.42 4.05
N ARG A 180 17.29 3.05 3.15
CA ARG A 180 17.76 4.43 3.28
C ARG A 180 16.64 5.41 2.96
N ASP A 181 16.71 6.59 3.54
CA ASP A 181 15.75 7.68 3.26
C ASP A 181 15.65 8.05 1.78
N ALA A 182 16.73 7.92 1.02
CA ALA A 182 16.72 8.12 -0.42
C ALA A 182 15.84 7.07 -1.14
N THR A 183 15.94 5.80 -0.75
CA THR A 183 15.12 4.72 -1.31
C THR A 183 13.68 4.82 -0.86
N LEU A 184 13.41 5.20 0.40
CA LEU A 184 12.04 5.46 0.87
C LEU A 184 11.36 6.58 0.08
N ARG A 185 12.09 7.67 -0.21
CA ARG A 185 11.60 8.75 -1.09
C ARG A 185 11.30 8.25 -2.50
N ASP A 186 12.15 7.39 -3.04
CA ASP A 186 11.98 6.81 -4.36
C ASP A 186 10.72 5.92 -4.42
N VAL A 187 10.52 5.06 -3.43
CA VAL A 187 9.29 4.25 -3.31
C VAL A 187 8.04 5.11 -3.21
N ARG A 188 8.07 6.16 -2.37
CA ARG A 188 6.97 7.12 -2.24
C ARG A 188 6.65 7.80 -3.57
N LEU A 189 7.67 8.22 -4.31
CA LEU A 189 7.53 8.80 -5.64
C LEU A 189 6.93 7.79 -6.64
N ALA A 190 7.34 6.52 -6.58
CA ALA A 190 6.81 5.47 -7.43
C ALA A 190 5.30 5.23 -7.19
N CYS A 191 4.88 5.13 -5.92
CA CYS A 191 3.47 5.00 -5.56
C CYS A 191 2.67 6.24 -6.00
N LEU A 192 3.26 7.43 -5.86
CA LEU A 192 2.64 8.69 -6.27
C LEU A 192 2.41 8.73 -7.79
N HIS A 193 3.36 8.24 -8.59
CA HIS A 193 3.28 8.22 -10.05
C HIS A 193 2.07 7.44 -10.55
N ASN A 194 1.73 6.33 -9.90
CA ASN A 194 0.59 5.49 -10.24
C ASN A 194 -0.68 5.81 -9.44
N CYS A 195 -0.62 6.80 -8.53
CA CYS A 195 -1.69 7.09 -7.55
C CYS A 195 -2.16 5.84 -6.77
N ASP A 196 -1.24 4.92 -6.49
CA ASP A 196 -1.53 3.58 -5.97
C ASP A 196 -1.59 3.59 -4.44
N GLN A 197 -2.71 4.06 -3.92
CA GLN A 197 -2.94 4.19 -2.48
C GLN A 197 -2.91 2.84 -1.76
N TRP A 198 -3.54 1.81 -2.34
CA TRP A 198 -3.57 0.48 -1.73
C TRP A 198 -2.15 -0.07 -1.52
N LEU A 199 -1.31 -0.01 -2.56
CA LEU A 199 0.07 -0.49 -2.46
C LEU A 199 0.85 0.35 -1.46
N PHE A 200 0.65 1.67 -1.46
CA PHE A 200 1.31 2.54 -0.49
C PHE A 200 0.96 2.17 0.97
N GLN A 201 -0.30 1.85 1.27
CA GLN A 201 -0.68 1.36 2.60
C GLN A 201 -0.10 -0.02 2.90
N SER A 202 -0.18 -0.95 1.95
CA SER A 202 0.43 -2.28 2.09
C SER A 202 1.93 -2.20 2.42
N LEU A 203 2.65 -1.31 1.73
CA LEU A 203 4.06 -1.03 2.00
C LEU A 203 4.27 -0.46 3.40
N ARG A 204 3.46 0.50 3.85
CA ARG A 204 3.55 1.05 5.22
C ARG A 204 3.36 0.01 6.31
N MET A 205 2.60 -1.04 6.02
CA MET A 205 2.40 -2.16 6.95
C MET A 205 3.57 -3.14 6.98
N SER A 206 4.48 -3.07 6.01
CA SER A 206 5.68 -3.91 5.97
C SER A 206 6.70 -3.42 7.02
N PRO A 207 7.30 -4.33 7.81
CA PRO A 207 8.30 -3.96 8.81
C PRO A 207 9.56 -3.33 8.20
N GLU A 208 9.86 -3.63 6.93
CA GLU A 208 11.01 -3.09 6.19
C GLU A 208 10.83 -1.64 5.76
N PHE A 209 9.58 -1.17 5.59
CA PHE A 209 9.28 0.16 5.05
C PHE A 209 8.98 1.20 6.12
N GLY A 210 8.33 0.81 7.21
CA GLY A 210 7.76 1.76 8.16
C GLY A 210 7.42 1.15 9.50
N ALA A 211 8.33 0.34 10.06
CA ALA A 211 8.19 -0.11 11.43
C ALA A 211 7.88 1.09 12.35
N LEU A 212 6.81 0.99 13.14
CA LEU A 212 6.60 1.86 14.31
C LEU A 212 7.95 2.01 15.02
N SER A 213 8.28 3.22 15.49
CA SER A 213 9.53 3.45 16.21
C SER A 213 9.73 2.32 17.23
N HIS A 214 10.95 1.79 17.34
CA HIS A 214 11.22 0.68 18.26
C HIS A 214 10.74 1.00 19.69
N LYS A 215 10.79 2.29 20.06
CA LYS A 215 10.22 2.83 21.30
C LYS A 215 8.70 2.62 21.38
N ASP A 216 7.98 2.91 20.31
CA ASP A 216 6.52 2.74 20.25
C ASP A 216 6.14 1.27 20.28
N GLN A 217 6.86 0.40 19.58
CA GLN A 217 6.64 -1.05 19.66
C GLN A 217 6.84 -1.58 21.09
N LEU A 218 7.91 -1.14 21.75
CA LEU A 218 8.21 -1.55 23.13
C LEU A 218 7.14 -1.09 24.13
N LEU A 219 6.65 0.14 23.99
CA LEU A 219 5.73 0.76 24.95
C LEU A 219 4.26 0.44 24.67
N LEU A 220 3.90 0.21 23.41
CA LEU A 220 2.54 -0.16 23.02
C LEU A 220 2.31 -1.67 23.14
N GLY A 221 3.38 -2.47 23.07
CA GLY A 221 3.32 -3.93 23.09
C GLY A 221 3.57 -4.52 21.70
N VAL A 222 3.81 -5.84 21.65
CA VAL A 222 4.30 -6.56 20.45
C VAL A 222 3.27 -6.56 19.28
N GLN A 223 2.00 -6.23 19.52
CA GLN A 223 0.97 -6.20 18.48
C GLN A 223 0.08 -4.97 18.61
N VAL A 224 0.48 -3.88 17.95
CA VAL A 224 -0.41 -2.75 17.68
C VAL A 224 -1.12 -3.05 16.36
N PRO A 225 -2.45 -3.08 16.32
CA PRO A 225 -3.18 -3.25 15.07
C PRO A 225 -2.79 -2.16 14.05
N PRO A 226 -2.88 -2.46 12.75
CA PRO A 226 -2.71 -1.47 11.67
C PRO A 226 -3.63 -0.27 11.85
N ASP A 227 -3.14 0.92 11.51
CA ASP A 227 -4.03 2.05 11.23
C ASP A 227 -4.76 1.79 9.90
N THR A 228 -6.05 2.08 9.85
CA THR A 228 -6.87 1.87 8.64
C THR A 228 -7.13 3.21 7.95
N LEU A 229 -6.97 3.25 6.63
CA LEU A 229 -7.24 4.41 5.78
C LEU A 229 -8.05 3.96 4.56
N LYS A 230 -9.22 4.56 4.35
CA LYS A 230 -10.04 4.36 3.15
C LYS A 230 -10.22 5.71 2.48
N ILE A 231 -9.89 5.79 1.21
CA ILE A 231 -10.05 7.01 0.42
C ILE A 231 -11.31 6.85 -0.42
N GLY A 232 -12.24 7.80 -0.29
CA GLY A 232 -13.38 7.91 -1.18
C GLY A 232 -12.90 8.32 -2.56
N GLU A 233 -13.13 7.47 -3.56
CA GLU A 233 -12.78 7.78 -4.95
C GLU A 233 -13.57 9.01 -5.42
N PRO A 234 -12.88 10.09 -5.84
CA PRO A 234 -13.56 11.26 -6.33
C PRO A 234 -14.11 10.97 -7.73
N ALA A 235 -15.36 11.36 -7.99
CA ALA A 235 -15.97 11.22 -9.32
C ALA A 235 -15.21 11.99 -10.42
N ARG A 236 -14.41 12.99 -10.04
CA ARG A 236 -13.62 13.84 -10.94
C ARG A 236 -12.31 14.27 -10.26
N HIS A 237 -11.28 14.55 -11.03
CA HIS A 237 -9.99 15.04 -10.52
C HIS A 237 -10.05 16.37 -9.76
N ASP A 238 -11.14 17.13 -9.88
CA ASP A 238 -11.34 18.40 -9.15
C ASP A 238 -12.44 18.31 -8.09
N ALA A 239 -13.05 17.14 -7.92
CA ALA A 239 -14.03 16.93 -6.86
C ALA A 239 -13.30 16.87 -5.50
N PRO A 240 -13.96 17.30 -4.41
CA PRO A 240 -13.46 17.00 -3.08
C PRO A 240 -13.34 15.49 -2.89
N PHE A 241 -12.34 15.08 -2.10
CA PHE A 241 -12.18 13.69 -1.70
C PHE A 241 -12.33 13.56 -0.18
N SER A 242 -12.76 12.39 0.27
CA SER A 242 -12.84 12.04 1.68
C SER A 242 -11.84 10.94 2.02
N VAL A 243 -11.35 10.97 3.26
CA VAL A 243 -10.49 9.95 3.83
C VAL A 243 -11.09 9.53 5.16
N GLU A 244 -11.63 8.32 5.20
CA GLU A 244 -12.03 7.67 6.44
C GLU A 244 -10.79 7.05 7.06
N PHE A 245 -10.57 7.31 8.35
CA PHE A 245 -9.43 6.78 9.07
C PHE A 245 -9.83 6.16 10.41
N GLU A 246 -9.10 5.12 10.80
CA GLU A 246 -9.15 4.54 12.14
C GLU A 246 -7.73 4.39 12.67
N VAL A 247 -7.43 5.08 13.77
CA VAL A 247 -6.13 4.99 14.44
C VAL A 247 -6.21 4.05 15.62
N ALA A 248 -5.50 2.93 15.54
CA ALA A 248 -5.47 1.95 16.60
C ALA A 248 -4.73 2.48 17.83
N HIS A 249 -5.32 2.29 19.01
CA HIS A 249 -4.76 2.71 20.29
C HIS A 249 -4.32 4.19 20.34
N PHE A 250 -5.07 5.06 19.65
CA PHE A 250 -4.76 6.48 19.48
C PHE A 250 -4.35 7.15 20.79
N GLN A 251 -5.17 7.02 21.85
CA GLN A 251 -4.92 7.67 23.13
C GLN A 251 -3.60 7.21 23.77
N LYS A 252 -3.32 5.90 23.69
CA LYS A 252 -2.09 5.32 24.24
C LYS A 252 -0.87 5.85 23.48
N ARG A 253 -0.94 5.90 22.16
CA ARG A 253 0.11 6.45 21.28
C ARG A 253 0.35 7.93 21.54
N MET A 254 -0.71 8.73 21.63
CA MET A 254 -0.60 10.16 21.95
C MET A 254 0.06 10.40 23.31
N ARG A 255 -0.25 9.62 24.34
CA ARG A 255 0.38 9.76 25.67
C ARG A 255 1.87 9.39 25.68
N ILE A 256 2.28 8.44 24.84
CA ILE A 256 3.62 7.85 24.86
C ILE A 256 4.56 8.55 23.86
N SER A 257 4.12 8.60 22.61
CA SER A 257 4.89 9.07 21.46
C SER A 257 4.69 10.56 21.23
N ARG A 258 3.57 11.12 21.71
CA ARG A 258 3.11 12.51 21.48
C ARG A 258 2.93 12.88 20.01
N LEU A 259 2.98 11.89 19.13
CA LEU A 259 2.93 12.04 17.68
C LEU A 259 2.33 10.77 17.06
N VAL A 260 1.36 10.95 16.17
CA VAL A 260 0.76 9.88 15.36
C VAL A 260 0.63 10.40 13.93
N THR A 261 1.13 9.65 12.94
CA THR A 261 1.11 10.06 11.54
C THR A 261 0.40 9.06 10.64
N LEU A 262 -0.45 9.59 9.77
CA LEU A 262 -1.16 8.86 8.71
C LEU A 262 -0.80 9.48 7.37
N ASP A 263 -0.02 8.75 6.57
CA ASP A 263 0.32 9.14 5.21
C ASP A 263 -0.64 8.47 4.22
N PHE A 264 -1.06 9.20 3.18
CA PHE A 264 -1.90 8.65 2.11
C PHE A 264 -1.70 9.39 0.78
N ILE A 265 -2.15 8.79 -0.31
CA ILE A 265 -2.05 9.33 -1.67
C ILE A 265 -3.46 9.63 -2.20
N SER A 266 -3.70 10.86 -2.63
CA SER A 266 -4.94 11.25 -3.30
C SER A 266 -4.69 12.42 -4.25
N HIS A 267 -5.37 12.44 -5.40
CA HIS A 267 -5.18 13.46 -6.46
C HIS A 267 -3.71 13.68 -6.85
N ALA A 268 -2.97 12.60 -7.10
CA ALA A 268 -1.54 12.64 -7.44
C ALA A 268 -0.69 13.47 -6.45
N ARG A 269 -1.08 13.44 -5.17
CA ARG A 269 -0.40 14.10 -4.05
C ARG A 269 -0.29 13.17 -2.88
N MET A 270 0.80 13.29 -2.15
CA MET A 270 1.03 12.62 -0.89
C MET A 270 0.68 13.56 0.25
N TRP A 271 -0.21 13.10 1.10
CA TRP A 271 -0.75 13.82 2.24
C TRP A 271 -0.31 13.15 3.52
N GLN A 272 -0.24 13.94 4.59
CA GLN A 272 0.00 13.45 5.93
C GLN A 272 -0.97 14.10 6.91
N ILE A 273 -1.70 13.28 7.66
CA ILE A 273 -2.41 13.71 8.87
C ILE A 273 -1.48 13.43 10.04
N THR A 274 -1.20 14.45 10.83
CA THR A 274 -0.39 14.33 12.05
C THR A 274 -1.23 14.73 13.24
N PHE A 275 -1.34 13.84 14.22
CA PHE A 275 -1.85 14.19 15.54
C PHE A 275 -0.67 14.38 16.47
N PHE A 276 -0.67 15.47 17.24
CA PHE A 276 0.47 15.83 18.09
C PHE A 276 0.00 16.55 19.36
N ILE A 277 0.87 16.62 20.36
CA ILE A 277 0.68 17.47 21.55
C ILE A 277 1.40 18.79 21.28
N ALA A 278 0.66 19.88 21.29
CA ALA A 278 1.20 21.22 21.10
C ALA A 278 2.18 21.60 22.22
N ASP A 279 3.19 22.38 21.86
CA ASP A 279 4.27 22.88 22.71
C ASP A 279 4.18 24.41 22.91
N GLY A 280 3.00 24.99 22.66
CA GLY A 280 2.76 26.44 22.72
C GLY A 280 2.97 27.17 21.38
N ASP A 281 3.40 26.46 20.34
CA ASP A 281 3.48 27.02 18.99
C ASP A 281 2.11 27.07 18.29
N TRP A 282 2.01 27.83 17.21
CA TRP A 282 0.85 27.86 16.31
C TRP A 282 -0.46 28.43 16.91
N GLY A 283 -0.36 29.14 18.04
CA GLY A 283 -1.53 29.70 18.73
C GLY A 283 -2.36 28.65 19.47
N LEU A 284 -1.79 27.46 19.68
CA LEU A 284 -2.36 26.39 20.51
C LEU A 284 -1.78 26.46 21.92
N ASN A 285 -2.51 25.98 22.91
CA ASN A 285 -2.00 25.95 24.28
C ASN A 285 -1.00 24.80 24.44
N ASP A 286 0.03 25.00 25.26
CA ASP A 286 0.96 23.93 25.62
C ASP A 286 0.20 22.75 26.26
N GLY A 287 0.46 21.54 25.78
CA GLY A 287 -0.21 20.32 26.20
C GLY A 287 -1.52 19.98 25.47
N GLU A 288 -2.05 20.88 24.63
CA GLU A 288 -3.28 20.65 23.88
C GLU A 288 -3.05 19.65 22.74
N TRP A 289 -3.99 18.71 22.55
CA TRP A 289 -3.90 17.76 21.44
C TRP A 289 -4.40 18.43 20.17
N ALA A 290 -3.69 18.26 19.06
CA ALA A 290 -4.01 18.91 17.80
C ALA A 290 -3.87 17.94 16.62
N ALA A 291 -4.59 18.25 15.55
CA ALA A 291 -4.45 17.60 14.26
C ALA A 291 -3.83 18.58 13.26
N ARG A 292 -3.03 18.06 12.35
CA ARG A 292 -2.35 18.80 11.29
C ARG A 292 -2.47 18.06 9.98
N LEU A 293 -2.87 18.78 8.93
CA LEU A 293 -2.80 18.33 7.55
C LEU A 293 -1.57 18.94 6.89
N SER A 294 -0.72 18.09 6.32
CA SER A 294 0.49 18.49 5.62
C SER A 294 0.54 17.86 4.23
N LEU A 295 1.20 18.56 3.31
CA LEU A 295 1.51 18.04 1.99
C LEU A 295 2.96 17.54 1.99
N LEU A 296 3.20 16.30 1.60
CA LEU A 296 4.54 15.71 1.61
C LEU A 296 5.24 15.88 0.26
N ASN A 297 6.55 16.16 0.31
CA ASN A 297 7.40 16.13 -0.88
C ASN A 297 7.40 14.72 -1.50
N PRO A 298 7.25 14.59 -2.84
CA PRO A 298 7.45 15.61 -3.88
C PRO A 298 6.16 16.24 -4.44
N SER A 299 5.08 16.33 -3.66
CA SER A 299 3.79 16.85 -4.14
C SER A 299 3.84 18.34 -4.53
N PRO A 300 3.12 18.76 -5.58
CA PRO A 300 3.07 20.16 -6.00
C PRO A 300 2.29 21.05 -5.00
N PRO A 301 2.72 22.30 -4.74
CA PRO A 301 2.00 23.25 -3.87
C PRO A 301 0.51 23.39 -4.24
N THR A 302 -0.39 23.43 -3.25
CA THR A 302 -1.83 23.29 -3.48
C THR A 302 -2.68 24.05 -2.47
N THR A 303 -3.59 24.90 -2.95
CA THR A 303 -4.55 25.57 -2.07
C THR A 303 -5.68 24.61 -1.71
N VAL A 304 -6.00 24.47 -0.42
CA VAL A 304 -7.03 23.53 0.03
C VAL A 304 -8.00 24.17 1.00
N GLN A 305 -9.16 23.55 1.12
CA GLN A 305 -10.05 23.70 2.26
C GLN A 305 -10.27 22.30 2.79
N ALA A 306 -9.91 22.08 4.05
CA ALA A 306 -10.03 20.79 4.71
C ALA A 306 -11.09 20.85 5.81
N THR A 307 -11.71 19.72 6.08
CA THR A 307 -12.69 19.59 7.16
C THR A 307 -12.49 18.22 7.78
N TYR A 308 -12.15 18.22 9.06
CA TYR A 308 -12.07 17.03 9.87
C TYR A 308 -13.42 16.84 10.58
N THR A 309 -13.98 15.65 10.49
CA THR A 309 -15.15 15.23 11.27
C THR A 309 -14.71 14.06 12.13
N LEU A 310 -14.90 14.15 13.45
CA LEU A 310 -14.59 13.06 14.34
C LEU A 310 -15.87 12.28 14.63
N ASP A 311 -15.80 10.96 14.51
CA ASP A 311 -16.97 10.11 14.71
C ASP A 311 -17.19 9.92 16.21
N LEU A 312 -18.41 10.21 16.66
CA LEU A 312 -18.84 9.88 18.01
C LEU A 312 -19.16 8.38 18.08
N HIS A 313 -18.60 7.71 19.08
CA HIS A 313 -18.92 6.33 19.47
C HIS A 313 -20.20 6.24 20.33
N ALA A 314 -20.94 7.35 20.48
CA ALA A 314 -22.16 7.42 21.27
C ALA A 314 -23.35 6.71 20.58
N PRO A 315 -24.35 6.22 21.33
CA PRO A 315 -25.48 5.47 20.80
C PRO A 315 -26.37 6.36 19.90
N GLU A 316 -26.40 6.01 18.60
CA GLU A 316 -27.30 6.35 17.48
C GLU A 316 -27.87 7.78 17.27
N ASP A 317 -27.97 8.65 18.28
CA ASP A 317 -28.68 9.94 18.19
C ASP A 317 -27.79 11.19 18.29
N ASP A 318 -26.47 11.04 18.51
CA ASP A 318 -25.58 12.18 18.68
C ASP A 318 -24.97 12.68 17.35
N VAL A 319 -25.05 14.00 17.14
CA VAL A 319 -24.50 14.68 15.96
C VAL A 319 -22.96 14.69 16.04
N PRO A 320 -22.22 14.17 15.04
CA PRO A 320 -20.76 14.13 15.06
C PRO A 320 -20.16 15.53 15.21
N GLU A 321 -19.09 15.65 16.00
CA GLU A 321 -18.39 16.92 16.17
C GLU A 321 -17.51 17.21 14.94
N LYS A 322 -17.65 18.43 14.41
CA LYS A 322 -17.01 18.88 13.18
C LYS A 322 -15.93 19.92 13.49
N LEU A 323 -14.72 19.65 13.02
CA LEU A 323 -13.55 20.52 13.12
C LEU A 323 -13.16 21.03 11.73
N GLU A 324 -13.37 22.32 11.44
CA GLU A 324 -13.07 22.89 10.13
C GLU A 324 -11.66 23.48 10.05
N LEU A 325 -10.95 23.22 8.95
CA LEU A 325 -9.59 23.68 8.69
C LEU A 325 -9.47 24.36 7.33
N THR A 326 -9.30 25.68 7.32
CA THR A 326 -9.17 26.44 6.07
C THR A 326 -7.78 27.05 5.94
N GLY A 327 -7.15 26.91 4.76
CA GLY A 327 -5.91 27.62 4.47
C GLY A 327 -5.13 27.07 3.28
N LYS A 328 -4.08 27.77 2.88
CA LYS A 328 -3.25 27.39 1.73
C LYS A 328 -2.08 26.52 2.17
N LEU A 329 -1.93 25.33 1.57
CA LEU A 329 -0.78 24.45 1.78
C LEU A 329 0.26 24.66 0.67
N GLU A 330 1.49 24.97 1.03
CA GLU A 330 2.61 24.97 0.09
C GLU A 330 3.54 23.79 0.42
N ALA A 331 4.23 23.24 -0.58
CA ALA A 331 5.04 22.02 -0.42
C ALA A 331 6.21 22.21 0.56
N ASP A 332 6.72 23.45 0.68
CA ASP A 332 7.86 23.77 1.52
C ASP A 332 7.50 24.42 2.85
N ASP A 333 6.29 25.00 3.00
CA ASP A 333 5.86 25.52 4.29
C ASP A 333 4.35 25.81 4.39
N LYS A 334 3.86 25.68 5.62
CA LYS A 334 2.50 25.96 6.12
C LYS A 334 1.49 24.84 5.96
N ASN A 335 1.60 23.91 6.90
CA ASN A 335 0.59 22.94 7.29
C ASN A 335 -0.71 23.62 7.78
N LEU A 336 -1.86 22.94 7.68
CA LEU A 336 -3.09 23.37 8.37
C LEU A 336 -3.16 22.65 9.71
N SER A 337 -3.35 23.39 10.81
CA SER A 337 -3.46 22.78 12.15
C SER A 337 -4.70 23.28 12.87
N ALA A 338 -5.35 22.40 13.63
CA ALA A 338 -6.43 22.75 14.56
C ALA A 338 -6.31 21.93 15.85
N ALA A 339 -6.75 22.56 16.94
CA ALA A 339 -6.98 21.87 18.20
C ALA A 339 -8.02 20.76 18.03
N LEU A 340 -7.77 19.63 18.68
CA LEU A 340 -8.78 18.59 18.87
C LEU A 340 -9.66 18.93 20.07
N PRO A 341 -10.91 18.44 20.13
CA PRO A 341 -11.74 18.60 21.32
C PRO A 341 -11.05 18.00 22.56
N ASP A 342 -11.05 18.73 23.68
CA ASP A 342 -10.45 18.29 24.95
C ASP A 342 -10.97 16.92 25.40
N ALA A 343 -12.23 16.61 25.05
CA ALA A 343 -12.87 15.34 25.31
C ALA A 343 -12.02 14.13 24.87
N VAL A 344 -11.27 14.25 23.76
CA VAL A 344 -10.41 13.19 23.20
C VAL A 344 -9.31 12.74 24.16
N GLN A 345 -8.87 13.61 25.08
CA GLN A 345 -7.78 13.31 26.02
C GLN A 345 -8.20 12.32 27.12
N TYR A 346 -9.51 12.16 27.36
CA TYR A 346 -10.04 11.39 28.49
C TYR A 346 -10.32 9.92 28.12
N PRO A 347 -10.08 8.95 29.02
CA PRO A 347 -10.29 7.52 28.74
C PRO A 347 -11.73 7.12 28.37
N ARG A 348 -12.71 7.97 28.69
CA ARG A 348 -14.13 7.78 28.36
C ARG A 348 -14.61 8.83 27.35
N SER A 349 -13.69 9.27 26.49
CA SER A 349 -14.04 10.17 25.40
C SER A 349 -15.12 9.54 24.54
N PRO A 350 -16.19 10.27 24.18
CA PRO A 350 -17.15 9.78 23.21
C PRO A 350 -16.54 9.65 21.80
N PHE A 351 -15.36 10.21 21.55
CA PHE A 351 -14.64 10.10 20.27
C PHE A 351 -13.76 8.85 20.15
N LEU A 352 -13.67 8.06 21.23
CA LEU A 352 -12.82 6.88 21.26
C LEU A 352 -13.68 5.63 21.38
N THR A 353 -13.29 4.59 20.65
CA THR A 353 -13.86 3.25 20.87
C THR A 353 -13.51 2.74 22.27
N SER A 354 -14.18 1.69 22.72
CA SER A 354 -13.82 1.00 23.97
C SER A 354 -12.36 0.51 24.01
N GLU A 355 -11.74 0.31 22.84
CA GLU A 355 -10.33 -0.09 22.67
C GLU A 355 -9.37 1.11 22.59
N GLY A 356 -9.89 2.34 22.66
CA GLY A 356 -9.13 3.58 22.57
C GLY A 356 -8.74 3.97 21.13
N ASN A 357 -9.47 3.49 20.12
CA ASN A 357 -9.24 3.85 18.72
C ASN A 357 -9.94 5.17 18.41
N LEU A 358 -9.30 6.00 17.58
CA LEU A 358 -9.91 7.23 17.07
C LEU A 358 -10.44 6.97 15.66
N ARG A 359 -11.68 7.34 15.38
CA ARG A 359 -12.30 7.29 14.05
C ARG A 359 -12.70 8.68 13.58
N GLY A 360 -12.60 8.89 12.28
CA GLY A 360 -13.06 10.12 11.69
C GLY A 360 -12.96 10.13 10.18
N THR A 361 -13.48 11.22 9.61
CA THR A 361 -13.45 11.50 8.19
C THR A 361 -12.76 12.84 7.96
N LEU A 362 -11.77 12.85 7.07
CA LEU A 362 -11.16 14.05 6.54
C LEU A 362 -11.71 14.32 5.14
N THR A 363 -12.41 15.43 4.94
CA THR A 363 -12.82 15.91 3.62
C THR A 363 -11.88 17.02 3.16
N VAL A 364 -11.33 16.90 1.96
CA VAL A 364 -10.42 17.90 1.38
C VAL A 364 -10.95 18.39 0.04
N GLN A 365 -11.12 19.70 -0.08
CA GLN A 365 -11.45 20.39 -1.30
C GLN A 365 -10.22 21.13 -1.83
N ILE A 366 -9.70 20.69 -2.97
CA ILE A 366 -8.59 21.37 -3.65
C ILE A 366 -9.16 22.54 -4.47
N THR A 367 -8.62 23.74 -4.26
CA THR A 367 -9.02 24.92 -5.05
C THR A 367 -7.95 25.21 -6.10
N GLN A 368 -8.28 25.01 -7.37
CA GLN A 368 -7.40 25.45 -8.46
C GLN A 368 -7.46 26.97 -8.60
N LYS A 369 -6.31 27.63 -8.55
CA LYS A 369 -6.21 29.04 -8.87
C LYS A 369 -6.36 29.17 -10.39
N LYS A 370 -7.50 29.74 -10.83
CA LYS A 370 -7.75 30.06 -12.24
C LYS A 370 -6.74 31.06 -12.79
#